data_AF-A0A399IRU1-F1
#
_entry.id   AF-A0A399IRU1-F1
#
_cell.length_a   1.000
_cell.length_b   1.000
_cell.length_c   1.000
_cell.angle_alpha   90.00
_cell.angle_beta   90.00
_cell.angle_gamma   90.00
#
_symmetry.space_group_name_H-M   'P 1'
#
loop_
_entity.id
_entity.type
_entity.pdbx_description
1 polymer ?
#
loop_
_entity_poly.entity_id
_entity_poly.type
_entity_poly.pdbx_seq_one_letter_code
_entity_poly.pdbx_strand_id
1 'polypeptide(L)'
;MMDKRLSEKLNDFGKALLRLSEAIDESKDNSKSSTLKDGVIQRFEFCYEMCSKLIKYYLENEGIQEAKSPKSTFREGFKIGIIEDGEAWIDMLNDRNLTS
;
A
#
# COMPACT_ATOMS: atom_id res chain seq x y z
N MET A 1 -24.88 -5.93 5.03
CA MET A 1 -24.32 -6.37 3.73
C MET A 1 -23.00 -5.64 3.59
N MET A 2 -21.87 -6.35 3.48
CA MET A 2 -20.55 -5.72 3.31
C MET A 2 -20.57 -4.86 2.04
N ASP A 3 -19.99 -3.66 2.06
CA ASP A 3 -19.86 -2.85 0.84
C ASP A 3 -19.10 -3.64 -0.23
N LYS A 4 -19.78 -3.92 -1.34
CA LYS A 4 -19.23 -4.68 -2.48
C LYS A 4 -17.97 -4.02 -3.04
N ARG A 5 -17.95 -2.69 -3.10
CA ARG A 5 -16.83 -1.92 -3.66
C ARG A 5 -15.62 -1.92 -2.72
N LEU A 6 -15.86 -1.88 -1.40
CA LEU A 6 -14.80 -2.07 -0.41
C LEU A 6 -14.19 -3.48 -0.53
N SER A 7 -15.04 -4.49 -0.72
CA SER A 7 -14.61 -5.89 -0.91
C SER A 7 -13.76 -6.07 -2.17
N GLU A 8 -14.15 -5.43 -3.28
CA GLU A 8 -13.37 -5.40 -4.54
C GLU A 8 -11.98 -4.78 -4.32
N LYS A 9 -11.91 -3.61 -3.66
CA LYS A 9 -10.65 -2.92 -3.38
C LYS A 9 -9.73 -3.72 -2.45
N LEU A 10 -10.30 -4.39 -1.45
CA LEU A 10 -9.55 -5.26 -0.54
C LEU A 10 -8.92 -6.43 -1.30
N ASN A 11 -9.68 -7.04 -2.21
CA ASN A 11 -9.18 -8.10 -3.07
C ASN A 11 -8.09 -7.61 -4.03
N ASP A 12 -8.24 -6.43 -4.63
CA ASP A 12 -7.21 -5.84 -5.50
C ASP A 12 -5.91 -5.54 -4.74
N PHE A 13 -6.01 -5.00 -3.53
CA PHE A 13 -4.87 -4.82 -2.65
C PHE A 13 -4.21 -6.16 -2.29
N GLY A 14 -5.00 -7.18 -1.91
CA GLY A 14 -4.48 -8.51 -1.60
C GLY A 14 -3.72 -9.14 -2.77
N LYS A 15 -4.21 -8.97 -4.00
CA LYS A 15 -3.48 -9.40 -5.21
C LYS A 15 -2.16 -8.64 -5.40
N ALA A 16 -2.16 -7.32 -5.21
CA ALA A 16 -0.96 -6.51 -5.33
C ALA A 16 0.10 -6.91 -4.30
N LEU A 17 -0.32 -7.15 -3.05
CA LEU A 17 0.54 -7.62 -1.98
C LEU A 17 1.15 -8.99 -2.27
N LEU A 18 0.35 -9.93 -2.78
CA LEU A 18 0.84 -11.24 -3.22
C LEU A 18 1.93 -11.11 -4.29
N ARG A 19 1.70 -10.26 -5.32
CA ARG A 19 2.71 -10.05 -6.37
C ARG A 19 3.99 -9.38 -5.88
N LEU A 20 3.90 -8.52 -4.87
CA LEU A 20 5.08 -7.96 -4.23
C LEU A 20 5.86 -9.04 -3.47
N SER A 21 5.17 -9.90 -2.72
CA SER A 21 5.81 -11.03 -2.02
C SER A 21 6.52 -11.96 -2.99
N GLU A 22 5.85 -12.36 -4.09
CA GLU A 22 6.44 -13.19 -5.15
C GLU A 22 7.72 -12.56 -5.72
N ALA A 23 7.66 -11.26 -6.06
CA ALA A 23 8.83 -10.56 -6.61
C ALA A 23 9.99 -10.46 -5.61
N ILE A 24 9.69 -10.22 -4.33
CA ILE A 24 10.71 -10.21 -3.26
C ILE A 24 11.36 -11.58 -3.16
N ASP A 25 10.56 -12.66 -3.14
CA ASP A 25 11.07 -14.03 -3.03
C ASP A 25 11.94 -14.40 -4.25
N GLU A 26 11.49 -14.10 -5.48
CA GLU A 26 12.28 -14.30 -6.69
C GLU A 26 13.60 -13.51 -6.69
N SER A 27 13.60 -12.32 -6.09
CA SER A 27 14.81 -11.48 -6.02
C SER A 27 15.89 -12.01 -5.07
N LYS A 28 15.52 -12.83 -4.07
CA LYS A 28 16.47 -13.38 -3.08
C LYS A 28 17.52 -14.28 -3.74
N ASP A 29 17.08 -15.08 -4.70
CA ASP A 29 17.96 -16.01 -5.42
C ASP A 29 18.91 -15.30 -6.40
N ASN A 30 18.61 -14.04 -6.77
CA ASN A 30 19.34 -13.28 -7.79
C ASN A 30 19.54 -11.80 -7.39
N SER A 31 19.99 -11.57 -6.16
CA SER A 31 20.11 -10.23 -5.54
C SER A 31 21.06 -9.24 -6.25
N LYS A 32 21.84 -9.70 -7.24
CA LYS A 32 22.71 -8.85 -8.07
C LYS A 32 22.04 -8.35 -9.36
N SER A 33 20.87 -8.89 -9.71
CA SER A 33 20.13 -8.49 -10.91
C SER A 33 19.48 -7.13 -10.71
N SER A 34 19.89 -6.12 -11.47
CA SER A 34 19.24 -4.80 -11.47
C SER A 34 17.80 -4.88 -11.96
N THR A 35 17.52 -5.68 -12.99
CA THR A 35 16.17 -5.87 -13.53
C THR A 35 15.20 -6.43 -12.50
N LEU A 36 15.63 -7.38 -11.66
CA LEU A 36 14.78 -7.91 -10.60
C LEU A 36 14.54 -6.88 -9.50
N LYS A 37 15.56 -6.07 -9.15
CA LYS A 37 15.40 -4.96 -8.20
C LYS A 37 14.38 -3.94 -8.70
N ASP A 38 14.49 -3.53 -9.97
CA ASP A 38 13.55 -2.61 -10.60
C ASP A 38 12.12 -3.19 -10.59
N GLY A 39 11.99 -4.50 -10.84
CA GLY A 39 10.71 -5.21 -10.75
C GLY A 39 10.12 -5.19 -9.34
N VAL A 40 10.92 -5.45 -8.30
CA VAL A 40 10.50 -5.38 -6.90
C VAL A 40 10.06 -3.96 -6.53
N ILE A 41 10.84 -2.95 -6.91
CA ILE A 41 10.52 -1.54 -6.68
C ILE A 41 9.17 -1.19 -7.32
N GLN A 42 8.97 -1.55 -8.59
CA GLN A 42 7.72 -1.26 -9.29
C GLN A 42 6.51 -1.96 -8.63
N ARG A 43 6.69 -3.20 -8.14
CA ARG A 43 5.66 -3.93 -7.40
C ARG A 43 5.36 -3.28 -6.06
N PHE A 44 6.38 -2.77 -5.38
CA PHE A 44 6.23 -2.03 -4.13
C PHE A 44 5.39 -0.77 -4.34
N GLU A 45 5.72 0.05 -5.33
CA GLU A 45 4.98 1.28 -5.64
C GLU A 45 3.52 1.00 -6.00
N PHE A 46 3.27 -0.04 -6.79
CA PHE A 46 1.91 -0.44 -7.14
C PHE A 46 1.11 -0.94 -5.92
N CYS A 47 1.73 -1.77 -5.07
CA CYS A 47 1.11 -2.26 -3.84
C CYS A 47 0.78 -1.11 -2.88
N TYR A 48 1.70 -0.17 -2.72
CA TYR A 48 1.51 1.07 -1.97
C TYR A 48 0.32 1.87 -2.49
N GLU A 49 0.20 2.05 -3.82
CA GLU A 49 -0.92 2.79 -4.41
C GLU A 49 -2.26 2.09 -4.15
N MET A 50 -2.33 0.77 -4.30
CA MET A 50 -3.53 -0.01 -4.01
C MET A 50 -3.94 0.11 -2.54
N CYS A 51 -2.98 0.03 -1.62
CA CYS A 51 -3.20 0.21 -0.20
C CYS A 51 -3.78 1.59 0.12
N SER A 52 -3.16 2.66 -0.41
CA SER A 52 -3.66 4.03 -0.23
C SER A 52 -5.07 4.21 -0.79
N LYS A 53 -5.41 3.58 -1.92
CA LYS A 53 -6.77 3.63 -2.51
C LYS A 53 -7.82 2.87 -1.69
N LEU A 54 -7.41 1.78 -1.03
CA LEU A 54 -8.28 1.00 -0.13
C LEU A 54 -8.59 1.80 1.13
N ILE A 55 -7.56 2.28 1.83
CA ILE A 55 -7.73 3.01 3.09
C ILE A 55 -8.50 4.31 2.85
N LYS A 56 -8.19 5.03 1.76
CA LYS A 56 -8.94 6.24 1.41
C LYS A 56 -10.43 5.96 1.21
N TYR A 57 -10.77 4.90 0.47
CA TYR A 57 -12.17 4.54 0.24
C TYR A 57 -12.89 4.14 1.53
N TYR A 58 -12.20 3.40 2.42
CA TYR A 58 -12.72 3.10 3.73
C TYR A 58 -12.99 4.37 4.55
N LEU A 59 -12.04 5.30 4.59
CA LEU A 59 -12.18 6.58 5.30
C LEU A 59 -13.35 7.41 4.75
N GLU A 60 -13.49 7.49 3.43
CA GLU A 60 -14.61 8.19 2.78
C GLU A 60 -15.96 7.56 3.12
N ASN A 61 -16.03 6.22 3.21
CA ASN A 61 -17.23 5.50 3.65
C ASN A 61 -17.59 5.76 5.12
N GLU A 62 -16.60 5.98 5.99
CA GLU A 62 -16.78 6.40 7.38
C GLU A 62 -17.04 7.91 7.53
N GLY A 63 -17.14 8.65 6.42
CA GLY A 63 -17.44 10.08 6.41
C GLY A 63 -16.22 11.01 6.56
N ILE A 64 -15.01 10.46 6.51
CA ILE A 64 -13.74 11.20 6.67
C ILE A 64 -13.24 11.65 5.29
N GLN A 65 -13.37 12.94 4.97
CA GLN A 65 -13.04 13.51 3.66
C GLN A 65 -11.68 14.23 3.61
N GLU A 66 -10.98 14.29 4.75
CA GLU A 66 -9.69 14.95 4.93
C GLU A 66 -8.52 14.21 4.25
N ALA A 67 -8.72 12.93 3.89
CA ALA A 67 -7.74 12.06 3.23
C ALA A 67 -7.58 12.39 1.73
N LYS A 68 -6.90 13.51 1.43
CA LYS A 68 -6.70 14.03 0.06
C LYS A 68 -5.40 13.59 -0.61
N SER A 69 -4.47 13.03 0.14
CA SER A 69 -3.14 12.59 -0.31
C SER A 69 -2.73 11.31 0.42
N PRO A 70 -1.81 10.47 -0.12
CA PRO A 70 -1.38 9.25 0.57
C PRO A 70 -0.93 9.51 2.02
N LYS A 71 -0.14 10.58 2.24
CA LYS A 71 0.29 11.00 3.58
C LYS A 71 -0.89 11.29 4.52
N SER A 72 -1.90 12.02 4.05
CA SER A 72 -3.08 12.30 4.88
C SER A 72 -3.96 11.06 5.07
N THR A 73 -4.06 10.19 4.06
CA THR A 73 -4.76 8.90 4.14
C THR A 73 -4.19 8.01 5.23
N PHE A 74 -2.87 7.78 5.26
CA PHE A 74 -2.27 6.95 6.31
C PHE A 74 -2.34 7.61 7.68
N ARG A 75 -2.21 8.94 7.76
CA ARG A 75 -2.38 9.67 9.02
C ARG A 75 -3.79 9.51 9.59
N GLU A 76 -4.84 9.67 8.78
CA GLU A 76 -6.22 9.45 9.25
C GLU A 76 -6.48 7.97 9.56
N GLY A 77 -5.95 7.05 8.75
CA GLY A 77 -6.03 5.61 9.00
C GLY A 77 -5.42 5.20 10.34
N PHE A 78 -4.31 5.80 10.74
CA PHE A 78 -3.70 5.61 12.07
C PHE A 78 -4.59 6.16 13.18
N LYS A 79 -5.09 7.39 13.04
CA LYS A 79 -5.93 8.03 14.06
C LYS A 79 -7.19 7.24 14.41
N ILE A 80 -7.78 6.55 13.44
CA ILE A 80 -9.01 5.77 13.63
C ILE A 80 -8.75 4.26 13.84
N GLY A 81 -7.48 3.84 13.95
CA GLY A 81 -7.10 2.48 14.31
C GLY A 81 -7.13 1.44 13.19
N ILE A 82 -7.17 1.84 11.91
CA ILE A 82 -6.93 0.91 10.79
C ILE A 82 -5.45 0.54 10.71
N ILE A 83 -4.58 1.50 11.02
CA ILE A 83 -3.13 1.34 11.05
C ILE A 83 -2.72 1.32 12.51
N GLU A 84 -2.03 0.27 12.93
CA GLU A 84 -1.56 0.12 14.31
C GLU A 84 -0.17 0.72 14.52
N ASP A 85 0.74 0.53 13.55
CA ASP A 85 2.12 1.01 13.62
C ASP A 85 2.30 2.27 12.76
N GLY A 86 2.21 3.45 13.37
CA GLY A 86 2.38 4.69 12.63
C GLY A 86 3.79 4.90 12.08
N GLU A 87 4.83 4.41 12.78
CA GLU A 87 6.23 4.63 12.41
C GLU A 87 6.60 3.82 11.16
N ALA A 88 6.25 2.53 11.13
CA ALA A 88 6.51 1.68 9.97
C ALA A 88 5.87 2.22 8.68
N TRP A 89 4.70 2.84 8.79
CA TRP A 89 4.02 3.44 7.64
C TRP A 89 4.62 4.77 7.22
N ILE A 90 5.20 5.54 8.14
CA ILE A 90 6.00 6.73 7.81
C ILE A 90 7.27 6.32 7.08
N ASP A 91 7.93 5.25 7.51
CA ASP A 91 9.11 4.74 6.81
C ASP A 91 8.75 4.26 5.40
N MET A 92 7.67 3.50 5.25
CA MET A 92 7.15 3.09 3.93
C MET A 92 6.82 4.30 3.03
N LEU A 93 6.24 5.37 3.59
CA LEU A 93 5.99 6.61 2.85
C LEU A 93 7.29 7.23 2.33
N ASN A 94 8.35 7.21 3.14
CA ASN A 94 9.65 7.73 2.76
C ASN A 94 10.31 6.86 1.69
N ASP A 95 10.28 5.54 1.85
CA ASP A 95 10.80 4.58 0.87
C ASP A 95 10.15 4.78 -0.50
N ARG A 96 8.82 4.95 -0.54
CA ARG A 96 8.11 5.22 -1.80
C ARG A 96 8.54 6.54 -2.45
N ASN A 97 8.89 7.56 -1.67
CA ASN A 97 9.37 8.82 -2.24
C ASN A 97 10.80 8.73 -2.76
N LEU A 98 11.58 7.72 -2.34
CA LEU A 98 12.93 7.45 -2.84
C LEU A 98 12.92 6.65 -4.15
N THR A 99 11.83 5.94 -4.45
CA THR A 99 11.72 5.08 -5.64
C THR A 99 11.00 5.72 -6.83
N SER A 100 10.24 6.81 -6.59
CA SER A 100 9.44 7.53 -7.59
C SER A 100 10.19 8.63 -8.34
#